data_AF-A0A7S2MET2-F1
#
_entry.id   AF-A0A7S2MET2-F1
#
_cell.length_a   1.000
_cell.length_b   1.000
_cell.length_c   1.000
_cell.angle_alpha   90.00
_cell.angle_beta   90.00
_cell.angle_gamma   90.00
#
_symmetry.space_group_name_H-M   'P 1'
#
loop_
_entity.id
_entity.type
_entity.pdbx_description
1 polymer ?
#
loop_
_entity_poly.entity_id
_entity_poly.type
_entity_poly.pdbx_seq_one_letter_code
_entity_poly.pdbx_strand_id
1 'polypeptide(L)'
;AASAPAALAKKAEAFLKRVRKWDTEFLCLGKGSEAFNVPRPEEIMERVTANLDYFCVNYAICLAIFALVAIVVYPQLLVLVCVFSGLWYTLLTRPPHMKIQIGQMMIAKKHLVYGLGSVNALVVLTFARTMIFATIGASFLFVLSHAALR
;
A
#
# COMPACT_ATOMS: atom_id res chain seq x y z
N ALA A 1 22.81 22.86 12.97
CA ALA A 1 21.57 22.31 12.40
C ALA A 1 21.90 21.58 11.11
N ALA A 2 21.78 20.25 11.05
CA ALA A 2 22.01 19.52 9.81
C ALA A 2 20.92 19.93 8.81
N SER A 3 21.31 20.38 7.63
CA SER A 3 20.36 20.76 6.57
C SER A 3 19.47 19.56 6.25
N ALA A 4 18.16 19.79 6.09
CA ALA A 4 17.15 18.78 5.76
C ALA A 4 17.59 17.69 4.75
N PRO A 5 18.37 17.98 3.67
CA PRO A 5 18.89 16.96 2.76
C PRO A 5 19.84 15.94 3.41
N ALA A 6 20.68 16.33 4.37
CA ALA A 6 21.61 15.42 5.03
C ALA A 6 20.89 14.42 5.97
N ALA A 7 19.81 14.86 6.60
CA ALA A 7 18.96 13.99 7.42
C ALA A 7 18.16 12.98 6.57
N LEU A 8 17.68 13.41 5.39
CA LEU A 8 17.01 12.54 4.44
C LEU A 8 17.97 11.50 3.84
N ALA A 9 19.18 11.92 3.45
CA ALA A 9 20.21 11.01 2.94
C ALA A 9 20.58 9.93 3.97
N LYS A 10 20.77 10.31 5.24
CA LYS A 10 21.05 9.34 6.31
C LYS A 10 19.91 8.35 6.54
N LYS A 11 18.65 8.79 6.41
CA LYS A 11 17.47 7.91 6.49
C LYS A 11 17.38 6.99 5.27
N ALA A 12 17.67 7.50 4.08
CA ALA A 12 17.70 6.72 2.85
C ALA A 12 18.80 5.65 2.90
N GLU A 13 20.01 5.99 3.37
CA GLU A 13 21.09 5.02 3.58
C GLU A 13 20.73 3.96 4.61
N ALA A 14 20.10 4.36 5.73
CA ALA A 14 19.61 3.41 6.72
C ALA A 14 18.53 2.49 6.15
N PHE A 15 17.66 3.01 5.28
CA PHE A 15 16.66 2.22 4.57
C PHE A 15 17.30 1.26 3.55
N LEU A 16 18.24 1.74 2.72
CA LEU A 16 18.98 0.94 1.75
C LEU A 16 19.75 -0.20 2.41
N LYS A 17 20.29 0.01 3.62
CA LYS A 17 20.94 -1.06 4.41
C LYS A 17 19.96 -2.13 4.91
N ARG A 18 18.66 -1.83 4.99
CA ARG A 18 17.61 -2.81 5.31
C ARG A 18 17.12 -3.56 4.07
N VAL A 19 17.31 -3.01 2.86
CA VAL A 19 17.02 -3.70 1.60
C VAL A 19 18.03 -4.82 1.38
N ARG A 20 17.54 -6.02 1.12
CA ARG A 20 18.38 -7.19 0.80
C ARG A 20 18.76 -7.19 -0.67
N LYS A 21 19.87 -7.86 -1.02
CA LYS A 21 20.41 -7.81 -2.38
C LYS A 21 19.44 -8.48 -3.35
N TRP A 22 18.98 -7.72 -4.33
CA TRP A 22 18.00 -8.23 -5.29
C TRP A 22 18.59 -9.31 -6.20
N ASP A 23 19.84 -9.13 -6.63
CA ASP A 23 20.42 -9.97 -7.67
C ASP A 23 20.79 -11.36 -7.14
N THR A 24 21.52 -11.41 -6.03
CA THR A 24 22.07 -12.67 -5.50
C THR A 24 21.17 -13.36 -4.49
N GLU A 25 20.43 -12.61 -3.67
CA GLU A 25 19.68 -13.17 -2.53
C GLU A 25 18.19 -13.31 -2.83
N PHE A 26 17.59 -12.28 -3.46
CA PHE A 26 16.15 -12.25 -3.76
C PHE A 26 15.83 -13.03 -5.04
N LEU A 27 16.47 -12.72 -6.17
CA LEU A 27 16.18 -13.32 -7.48
C LEU A 27 17.12 -14.47 -7.88
N CYS A 28 18.13 -14.77 -7.04
CA CYS A 28 19.09 -15.86 -7.26
C CYS A 28 19.74 -15.87 -8.67
N LEU A 29 20.05 -14.68 -9.21
CA LEU A 29 20.67 -14.49 -10.53
C LEU A 29 22.20 -14.66 -10.50
N GLY A 30 22.80 -14.85 -9.31
CA GLY A 30 24.25 -14.95 -9.11
C GLY A 30 24.78 -16.38 -9.03
N LYS A 31 26.03 -16.59 -9.47
CA LYS A 31 26.78 -17.85 -9.30
C LYS A 31 26.92 -18.18 -7.80
N GLY A 32 26.32 -19.29 -7.36
CA GLY A 32 26.38 -19.77 -5.98
C GLY A 32 25.20 -19.38 -5.09
N SER A 33 24.15 -18.78 -5.64
CA SER A 33 22.88 -18.58 -4.91
C SER A 33 22.08 -19.88 -4.85
N GLU A 34 21.42 -20.14 -3.72
CA GLU A 34 20.50 -21.27 -3.60
C GLU A 34 19.33 -21.08 -4.58
N ALA A 35 19.15 -22.04 -5.48
CA ALA A 35 18.13 -21.97 -6.50
C ALA A 35 16.72 -22.07 -5.89
N PHE A 36 15.74 -21.47 -6.57
CA PHE A 36 14.32 -21.70 -6.26
C PHE A 36 14.02 -23.20 -6.32
N ASN A 37 13.42 -23.73 -5.27
CA ASN A 37 13.08 -25.14 -5.14
C ASN A 37 11.65 -25.28 -4.62
N VAL A 38 10.89 -26.20 -5.22
CA VAL A 38 9.53 -26.52 -4.80
C VAL A 38 9.55 -27.19 -3.42
N PRO A 39 9.06 -26.52 -2.36
CA PRO A 39 9.06 -27.08 -1.01
C PRO A 39 8.14 -28.30 -0.88
N ARG A 40 8.44 -29.14 0.11
CA ARG A 40 7.48 -30.14 0.60
C ARG A 40 6.34 -29.42 1.33
N PRO A 41 5.10 -29.94 1.32
CA PRO A 41 3.95 -29.28 1.96
C PRO A 41 4.17 -28.89 3.43
N GLU A 42 4.94 -29.70 4.15
CA GLU A 42 5.26 -29.52 5.57
C GLU A 42 6.19 -28.31 5.83
N GLU A 43 7.03 -27.96 4.86
CA GLU A 43 8.04 -26.90 4.99
C GLU A 43 7.53 -25.53 4.50
N ILE A 44 6.39 -25.48 3.81
CA ILE A 44 5.87 -24.27 3.17
C ILE A 44 5.70 -23.15 4.21
N MET A 45 5.08 -23.46 5.36
CA MET A 45 4.76 -22.43 6.34
C MET A 45 6.02 -21.87 7.02
N GLU A 46 7.01 -22.72 7.30
CA GLU A 46 8.29 -22.31 7.87
C GLU A 46 9.08 -21.43 6.90
N ARG A 47 9.15 -21.83 5.61
CA ARG A 47 9.81 -21.05 4.56
C ARG A 47 9.14 -19.71 4.33
N VAL A 48 7.80 -19.68 4.24
CA VAL A 48 7.05 -18.44 4.07
C VAL A 48 7.30 -17.47 5.22
N THR A 49 7.25 -17.95 6.47
CA THR A 49 7.47 -17.10 7.65
C THR A 49 8.91 -16.57 7.68
N ALA A 50 9.90 -17.44 7.49
CA ALA A 50 11.31 -17.06 7.49
C ALA A 50 11.63 -16.06 6.37
N ASN A 51 11.11 -16.29 5.16
CA ASN A 51 11.35 -15.41 4.01
C ASN A 51 10.57 -14.10 4.10
N LEU A 52 9.36 -14.08 4.66
CA LEU A 52 8.61 -12.85 4.91
C LEU A 52 9.37 -11.92 5.86
N ASP A 53 9.92 -12.46 6.95
CA ASP A 53 10.73 -11.66 7.88
C ASP A 53 12.06 -11.25 7.25
N TYR A 54 12.72 -12.14 6.52
CA TYR A 54 14.02 -11.88 5.92
C TYR A 54 13.97 -10.84 4.79
N PHE A 55 12.96 -10.92 3.91
CA PHE A 55 12.78 -10.06 2.74
C PHE A 55 11.66 -9.02 2.89
N CYS A 56 11.21 -8.74 4.12
CA CYS A 56 10.10 -7.81 4.42
C CYS A 56 10.19 -6.48 3.66
N VAL A 57 11.38 -5.85 3.64
CA VAL A 57 11.58 -4.57 2.94
C VAL A 57 11.52 -4.73 1.41
N ASN A 58 12.03 -5.83 0.86
CA ASN A 58 11.97 -6.11 -0.57
C ASN A 58 10.51 -6.34 -1.01
N TYR A 59 9.72 -7.07 -0.21
CA TYR A 59 8.29 -7.23 -0.47
C TYR A 59 7.50 -5.92 -0.35
N ALA A 60 7.86 -5.05 0.60
CA ALA A 60 7.28 -3.71 0.68
C ALA A 60 7.57 -2.88 -0.58
N ILE A 61 8.77 -3.00 -1.16
CA ILE A 61 9.13 -2.38 -2.44
C ILE A 61 8.33 -3.00 -3.59
N CYS A 62 8.18 -4.33 -3.66
CA CYS A 62 7.33 -4.99 -4.65
C CYS A 62 5.89 -4.47 -4.58
N LEU A 63 5.33 -4.38 -3.37
CA LEU A 63 3.98 -3.86 -3.16
C LEU A 63 3.86 -2.40 -3.61
N ALA A 64 4.87 -1.57 -3.34
CA ALA A 64 4.91 -0.20 -3.84
C ALA A 64 4.94 -0.14 -5.38
N ILE A 65 5.69 -1.02 -6.04
CA ILE A 65 5.72 -1.13 -7.50
C ILE A 65 4.35 -1.56 -8.03
N PHE A 66 3.73 -2.58 -7.45
CA PHE A 66 2.38 -3.01 -7.82
C PHE A 66 1.36 -1.89 -7.65
N ALA A 67 1.46 -1.10 -6.57
CA ALA A 67 0.61 0.06 -6.35
C ALA A 67 0.83 1.16 -7.42
N LEU A 68 2.08 1.45 -7.79
CA LEU A 68 2.39 2.40 -8.85
C LEU A 68 1.87 1.94 -10.21
N VAL A 69 2.02 0.66 -10.54
CA VAL A 69 1.45 0.07 -11.75
C VAL A 69 -0.07 0.16 -11.73
N ALA A 70 -0.71 -0.15 -10.61
CA ALA A 70 -2.16 -0.03 -10.47
C ALA A 70 -2.65 1.41 -10.67
N ILE A 71 -1.90 2.41 -10.20
CA ILE A 71 -2.20 3.83 -10.43
C ILE A 71 -2.15 4.17 -11.92
N VAL A 72 -1.15 3.67 -12.66
CA VAL A 72 -1.02 3.91 -14.11
C VAL A 72 -2.13 3.20 -14.89
N VAL A 73 -2.47 1.97 -14.52
CA VAL A 73 -3.50 1.17 -15.21
C VAL A 73 -4.92 1.69 -14.92
N TYR A 74 -5.16 2.22 -13.71
CA TYR A 74 -6.48 2.69 -13.26
C TYR A 74 -6.46 4.17 -12.83
N PRO A 75 -6.27 5.13 -13.77
CA PRO A 75 -6.19 6.56 -13.46
C PRO A 75 -7.47 7.12 -12.81
N GLN A 76 -8.60 6.44 -13.03
CA GLN A 76 -9.90 6.76 -12.41
C GLN A 76 -9.82 6.78 -10.87
N LEU A 77 -8.98 5.95 -10.29
CA LEU A 77 -8.79 5.86 -8.84
C LEU A 77 -8.01 7.05 -8.28
N LEU A 78 -7.06 7.57 -9.05
CA LEU A 78 -6.35 8.80 -8.72
C LEU A 78 -7.31 9.97 -8.64
N VAL A 79 -8.21 10.09 -9.63
CA VAL A 79 -9.26 11.12 -9.63
C VAL A 79 -10.17 10.98 -8.41
N LEU A 80 -10.60 9.76 -8.09
CA LEU A 80 -11.38 9.46 -6.89
C LEU A 80 -10.66 9.88 -5.61
N VAL A 81 -9.38 9.54 -5.47
CA VAL A 81 -8.55 9.96 -4.33
C VAL A 81 -8.49 11.48 -4.25
N CYS A 82 -8.20 12.19 -5.35
CA CYS A 82 -8.15 13.64 -5.36
C CYS A 82 -9.49 14.28 -4.96
N VAL A 83 -10.61 13.79 -5.50
CA VAL A 83 -11.96 14.30 -5.18
C VAL A 83 -12.29 14.08 -3.72
N PHE A 84 -12.14 12.85 -3.20
CA PHE A 84 -12.44 12.57 -1.80
C PHE A 84 -11.48 13.26 -0.85
N SER A 85 -10.19 13.39 -1.17
CA SER A 85 -9.25 14.19 -0.37
C SER A 85 -9.68 15.65 -0.29
N GLY A 86 -10.17 16.25 -1.37
CA GLY A 86 -10.74 17.59 -1.36
C GLY A 86 -12.01 17.71 -0.49
N LEU A 87 -12.93 16.75 -0.61
CA LEU A 87 -14.14 16.68 0.22
C LEU A 87 -13.83 16.50 1.72
N TRP A 88 -12.85 15.66 2.04
CA TRP A 88 -12.37 15.50 3.41
C TRP A 88 -11.67 16.74 3.93
N TYR A 89 -10.81 17.36 3.13
CA TYR A 89 -10.11 18.58 3.51
C TYR A 89 -11.10 19.71 3.83
N THR A 90 -12.08 19.94 2.96
CA THR A 90 -13.12 20.95 3.16
C THR A 90 -13.98 20.66 4.40
N LEU A 91 -14.36 19.40 4.63
CA LEU A 91 -15.14 19.02 5.81
C LEU A 91 -14.36 19.18 7.12
N LEU A 92 -13.07 18.82 7.11
CA LEU A 92 -12.23 18.83 8.30
C LEU A 92 -11.79 20.25 8.68
N THR A 93 -11.41 21.08 7.70
CA THR A 93 -10.99 22.47 7.88
C THR A 93 -12.13 23.48 8.01
N ARG A 94 -13.38 23.00 7.88
CA ARG A 94 -14.58 23.83 8.03
C ARG A 94 -14.58 24.64 9.34
N PRO A 95 -14.87 25.96 9.26
CA PRO A 95 -15.01 26.81 10.45
C PRO A 95 -16.20 26.42 11.35
N PRO A 96 -16.10 26.56 12.68
CA PRO A 96 -17.16 26.16 13.62
C PRO A 96 -18.48 26.93 13.47
N HIS A 97 -18.43 28.15 12.93
CA HIS A 97 -19.59 29.03 12.77
C HIS A 97 -20.43 28.67 11.54
N MET A 98 -19.85 27.97 10.57
CA MET A 98 -20.54 27.58 9.35
C MET A 98 -21.43 26.37 9.71
N LYS A 99 -22.75 26.53 9.75
CA LYS A 99 -23.71 25.45 10.03
C LYS A 99 -24.36 25.00 8.72
N ILE A 100 -24.51 23.68 8.54
CA ILE A 100 -25.14 23.10 7.34
C ILE A 100 -26.51 22.63 7.77
N GLN A 101 -27.54 23.21 7.16
CA GLN A 101 -28.93 22.85 7.36
C GLN A 101 -29.43 22.17 6.09
N ILE A 102 -30.03 20.99 6.22
CA ILE A 102 -30.74 20.33 5.13
C ILE A 102 -32.22 20.30 5.52
N GLY A 103 -33.04 21.05 4.77
CA GLY A 103 -34.45 21.27 5.13
C GLY A 103 -34.58 22.01 6.46
N GLN A 104 -35.21 21.38 7.46
CA GLN A 104 -35.37 21.96 8.81
C GLN A 104 -34.40 21.39 9.85
N MET A 105 -33.51 20.46 9.47
CA MET A 105 -32.61 19.80 10.42
C MET A 105 -31.18 20.35 10.33
N MET A 106 -30.63 20.70 11.49
CA MET A 106 -29.24 21.13 11.64
C MET A 106 -28.33 19.92 11.72
N ILE A 107 -27.46 19.74 10.72
CA ILE A 107 -26.59 18.56 10.67
C ILE A 107 -25.30 18.82 11.45
N ALA A 108 -25.09 18.05 12.51
CA ALA A 108 -23.84 18.05 13.25
C ALA A 108 -22.68 17.50 12.40
N LYS A 109 -21.46 18.03 12.61
CA LYS A 109 -20.24 17.61 11.90
C LYS A 109 -20.03 16.08 11.93
N LYS A 110 -20.40 15.42 13.03
CA LYS A 110 -20.32 13.95 13.18
C LYS A 110 -21.14 13.22 12.12
N HIS A 111 -22.36 13.66 11.83
CA HIS A 111 -23.20 13.02 10.82
C HIS A 111 -22.64 13.21 9.40
N LEU A 112 -22.03 14.37 9.11
CA LEU A 112 -21.36 14.60 7.82
C LEU A 112 -20.11 13.73 7.66
N VAL A 113 -19.35 13.53 8.74
CA VAL A 113 -18.19 12.62 8.74
C VAL A 113 -18.63 11.18 8.48
N TYR A 114 -19.68 10.70 9.16
CA TYR A 114 -20.21 9.36 8.91
C TYR A 114 -20.83 9.23 7.52
N GLY A 115 -21.55 10.26 7.04
CA GLY A 115 -22.14 10.28 5.70
C GLY A 115 -21.07 10.26 4.61
N LEU A 116 -20.10 11.16 4.66
CA LEU A 116 -18.98 11.21 3.72
C LEU A 116 -18.14 9.92 3.79
N GLY A 117 -17.88 9.40 4.99
CA GLY A 117 -17.17 8.13 5.17
C GLY A 117 -17.91 6.96 4.53
N SER A 118 -19.21 6.87 4.72
CA SER A 118 -20.03 5.79 4.14
C SER A 118 -20.10 5.87 2.62
N VAL A 119 -20.32 7.08 2.07
CA VAL A 119 -20.32 7.30 0.61
C VAL A 119 -18.95 7.01 0.02
N ASN A 120 -17.87 7.48 0.65
CA ASN A 120 -16.50 7.21 0.23
C ASN A 120 -16.23 5.69 0.19
N ALA A 121 -16.56 4.97 1.27
CA ALA A 121 -16.39 3.52 1.32
C ALA A 121 -17.18 2.81 0.23
N LEU A 122 -18.45 3.19 0.02
CA LEU A 122 -19.29 2.60 -1.02
C LEU A 122 -18.72 2.83 -2.42
N VAL A 123 -18.33 4.07 -2.74
CA VAL A 123 -17.78 4.45 -4.05
C VAL A 123 -16.44 3.75 -4.28
N VAL A 124 -15.56 3.70 -3.29
CA VAL A 124 -14.30 2.94 -3.43
C VAL A 124 -14.59 1.45 -3.65
N LEU A 125 -15.51 0.85 -2.89
CA LEU A 125 -15.84 -0.58 -3.04
C LEU A 125 -16.53 -0.92 -4.36
N THR A 126 -17.23 0.01 -5.00
CA THR A 126 -17.86 -0.22 -6.31
C THR A 126 -16.89 -0.01 -7.45
N PHE A 127 -16.15 1.10 -7.46
CA PHE A 127 -15.26 1.46 -8.56
C PHE A 127 -13.90 0.78 -8.48
N ALA A 128 -13.38 0.55 -7.28
CA ALA A 128 -12.06 -0.04 -7.10
C ALA A 128 -12.09 -1.55 -6.88
N ARG A 129 -13.26 -2.22 -6.91
CA ARG A 129 -13.40 -3.67 -6.64
C ARG A 129 -12.39 -4.50 -7.43
N THR A 130 -12.40 -4.35 -8.74
CA THR A 130 -11.57 -5.14 -9.66
C THR A 130 -10.09 -4.82 -9.50
N MET A 131 -9.75 -3.54 -9.35
CA MET A 131 -8.36 -3.11 -9.15
C MET A 131 -7.82 -3.62 -7.82
N ILE A 132 -8.55 -3.39 -6.72
CA ILE A 132 -8.14 -3.80 -5.37
C ILE A 132 -7.94 -5.31 -5.36
N PHE A 133 -8.89 -6.07 -5.89
CA PHE A 133 -8.78 -7.53 -5.95
C PHE A 133 -7.60 -7.99 -6.82
N ALA A 134 -7.42 -7.40 -8.01
CA ALA A 134 -6.34 -7.77 -8.92
C ALA A 134 -4.96 -7.38 -8.36
N THR A 135 -4.81 -6.19 -7.78
CA THR A 135 -3.53 -5.67 -7.31
C THR A 135 -3.13 -6.32 -5.99
N ILE A 136 -4.05 -6.39 -5.02
CA ILE A 136 -3.78 -7.10 -3.76
C ILE A 136 -3.57 -8.58 -4.05
N GLY A 137 -4.44 -9.21 -4.84
CA GLY A 137 -4.31 -10.62 -5.23
C GLY A 137 -2.99 -10.91 -5.93
N ALA A 138 -2.63 -10.13 -6.95
CA ALA A 138 -1.36 -10.31 -7.67
C ALA A 138 -0.15 -10.09 -6.77
N SER A 139 -0.16 -9.06 -5.91
CA SER A 139 0.93 -8.81 -4.96
C SER A 139 1.06 -9.93 -3.93
N PHE A 140 -0.07 -10.45 -3.42
CA PHE A 140 -0.09 -11.52 -2.43
C PHE A 140 0.37 -12.85 -3.03
N LEU A 141 -0.11 -13.20 -4.23
CA LEU A 141 0.35 -14.36 -4.97
C LEU A 141 1.84 -14.25 -5.27
N PHE A 142 2.32 -13.09 -5.75
CA PHE A 142 3.74 -12.88 -6.00
C PHE A 142 4.59 -13.07 -4.74
N VAL A 143 4.22 -12.42 -3.63
CA VAL A 143 4.96 -12.49 -2.36
C VAL A 143 4.94 -13.91 -1.80
N LEU A 144 3.78 -14.57 -1.78
CA LEU A 144 3.67 -15.94 -1.26
C LEU A 144 4.39 -16.95 -2.15
N SER A 145 4.25 -16.87 -3.47
CA SER A 145 4.97 -17.76 -4.38
C SER A 145 6.48 -17.57 -4.24
N HIS A 146 6.94 -16.33 -4.16
CA HIS A 146 8.36 -16.04 -3.92
C HIS A 146 8.81 -16.57 -2.56
N ALA A 147 8.05 -16.32 -1.49
CA ALA A 147 8.39 -16.75 -0.13
C ALA A 147 8.33 -18.27 0.06
N ALA A 148 7.49 -18.98 -0.69
CA ALA A 148 7.40 -20.44 -0.63
C ALA A 148 8.49 -21.13 -1.46
N LEU A 149 8.81 -20.59 -2.64
CA LEU A 149 9.80 -21.17 -3.55
C LEU A 149 11.24 -20.82 -3.13
N ARG A 150 11.42 -19.73 -2.38
CA ARG A 150 12.71 -19.31 -1.85
C ARG A 150 13.09 -20.06 -0.58
#